data_AF-A0A8I2ACE4-F1
#
_entry.id   AF-A0A8I2ACE4-F1
#
_cell.length_a   1.000
_cell.length_b   1.000
_cell.length_c   1.000
_cell.angle_alpha   90.00
_cell.angle_beta   90.00
_cell.angle_gamma   90.00
#
_symmetry.space_group_name_H-M   'P 1'
#
loop_
_entity.id
_entity.type
_entity.pdbx_description
1 polymer ?
#
loop_
_entity_poly.entity_id
_entity_poly.type
_entity_poly.pdbx_seq_one_letter_code
_entity_poly.pdbx_strand_id
1 'polypeptide(L)'
;MALNPRKILIRDVTLRDGQQSLFATRMTQKQVEQVLPYFKEAGFYAMEVWGGAVPDSIMRYLNEDPWYRLESIKKVIGDSTKLTALSRGRNLFGYNPYPEEVIEGFNRIAVNSGISIMRIFDALNDTNNIRSTVKYVKENGGLADCTVCYTVDPKFSKKDRVKAVINRKKLPGKIFTEAYYLSKAKELEAMGADMITIKDMAGLVTPDRAASIISTLKKEIKVPINFHTHCTPGYGLAATLAAIVNGVDIVDTAIWNFAGGPAAPAFELIQIFCQKLGIETGINLNAAATINTELKSIRTELKSFDTYPLPHEFDITHPNLPLQVDSLFEQAIQQALSAQYDELTKTCQAIESYFGFPAPDETVKHAEIPGGMYTNMLAQLKQLKLEKLLPRVLEIIPTVRLDAGCPPLVTPTSQIVGAQAVNCIIDENKGLPFYTTKSTQFVNLVKGSYGKTPLPIDPQFRLKITGSAEEVPFNTASYKKQPNPSFPEYGEGVKLAMNEKEELLLELFPNVTEKYLRDKRVAHFEELKRKKQEEERRRIEEEKQKYNSMTEQERWQRLQTGLISYYF
;
A
#
# COMPACT_ATOMS: atom_id res chain seq x y z
N MET A 1 -37.89 -4.53 -23.75
CA MET A 1 -36.99 -5.51 -23.11
C MET A 1 -36.45 -4.86 -21.86
N ALA A 2 -36.79 -5.36 -20.67
CA ALA A 2 -36.17 -4.88 -19.44
C ALA A 2 -34.66 -5.15 -19.56
N LEU A 3 -33.85 -4.09 -19.54
CA LEU A 3 -32.40 -4.21 -19.49
C LEU A 3 -32.08 -4.95 -18.18
N ASN A 4 -31.45 -6.13 -18.26
CA ASN A 4 -30.89 -6.75 -17.06
C ASN A 4 -29.91 -5.74 -16.44
N PRO A 5 -30.04 -5.40 -15.15
CA PRO A 5 -29.14 -4.45 -14.51
C PRO A 5 -27.71 -4.98 -14.60
N ARG A 6 -26.79 -4.12 -15.03
CA ARG A 6 -25.37 -4.44 -15.05
C ARG A 6 -24.86 -4.45 -13.61
N LYS A 7 -24.04 -5.43 -13.22
CA LYS A 7 -23.43 -5.49 -11.89
C LYS A 7 -22.00 -5.01 -11.93
N ILE A 8 -21.56 -4.29 -10.89
CA ILE A 8 -20.16 -3.96 -10.64
C ILE A 8 -19.75 -4.42 -9.25
N LEU A 9 -18.50 -4.84 -9.10
CA LEU A 9 -17.94 -5.27 -7.83
C LEU A 9 -17.16 -4.13 -7.20
N ILE A 10 -17.35 -3.92 -5.89
CA ILE A 10 -16.66 -2.87 -5.14
C ILE A 10 -15.62 -3.52 -4.23
N ARG A 11 -14.36 -3.10 -4.37
CA ARG A 11 -13.29 -3.39 -3.42
C ARG A 11 -13.08 -2.19 -2.50
N ASP A 12 -13.39 -2.35 -1.22
CA ASP A 12 -13.06 -1.33 -0.23
C ASP A 12 -11.56 -1.33 0.06
N VAL A 13 -10.95 -0.14 0.12
CA VAL A 13 -9.52 0.03 0.48
C VAL A 13 -9.33 0.85 1.74
N THR A 14 -10.39 1.08 2.52
CA THR A 14 -10.40 2.01 3.65
C THR A 14 -9.39 1.63 4.74
N LEU A 15 -9.39 0.34 5.12
CA LEU A 15 -8.55 -0.18 6.19
C LEU A 15 -7.08 -0.39 5.80
N ARG A 16 -6.70 -0.18 4.53
CA ARG A 16 -5.31 -0.25 4.05
C ARG A 16 -4.90 1.04 3.35
N ASP A 17 -5.31 1.25 2.10
CA ASP A 17 -4.83 2.39 1.30
C ASP A 17 -5.43 3.72 1.74
N GLY A 18 -6.69 3.73 2.19
CA GLY A 18 -7.34 4.94 2.71
C GLY A 18 -6.57 5.53 3.89
N GLN A 19 -6.35 4.72 4.94
CA GLN A 19 -5.55 5.15 6.09
C GLN A 19 -4.08 5.42 5.75
N GLN A 20 -3.51 4.69 4.79
CA GLN A 20 -2.12 4.89 4.38
C GLN A 20 -1.95 6.25 3.69
N SER A 21 -2.94 6.64 2.89
CA SER A 21 -2.93 7.87 2.10
C SER A 21 -3.22 9.12 2.93
N LEU A 22 -4.17 9.04 3.86
CA LEU A 22 -4.63 10.21 4.64
C LEU A 22 -3.97 10.34 6.02
N PHE A 23 -3.63 9.22 6.68
CA PHE A 23 -3.23 9.20 8.10
C PHE A 23 -1.91 8.47 8.32
N ALA A 24 -1.07 8.38 7.29
CA ALA A 24 0.24 7.75 7.33
C ALA A 24 0.24 6.31 7.88
N THR A 25 -0.86 5.56 7.76
CA THR A 25 -1.01 4.21 8.31
C THR A 25 -0.92 4.18 9.85
N ARG A 26 -1.65 5.09 10.52
CA ARG A 26 -1.68 5.23 11.99
C ARG A 26 -2.95 4.74 12.66
N MET A 27 -3.86 4.08 11.92
CA MET A 27 -5.04 3.48 12.52
C MET A 27 -4.64 2.30 13.41
N THR A 28 -5.04 2.35 14.68
CA THR A 28 -4.73 1.35 15.71
C THR A 28 -5.57 0.09 15.56
N GLN A 29 -5.14 -1.00 16.20
CA GLN A 29 -5.85 -2.27 16.22
C GLN A 29 -7.28 -2.11 16.73
N LYS A 30 -7.46 -1.33 17.82
CA LYS A 30 -8.78 -1.05 18.42
C LYS A 30 -9.71 -0.33 17.44
N GLN A 31 -9.20 0.67 16.73
CA GLN A 31 -9.98 1.43 15.74
C GLN A 31 -10.35 0.55 14.53
N VAL A 32 -9.47 -0.35 14.11
CA VAL A 32 -9.79 -1.35 13.07
C VAL A 32 -10.91 -2.27 13.55
N GLU A 33 -10.79 -2.85 14.74
CA GLU A 33 -11.78 -3.79 15.30
C GLU A 33 -13.17 -3.17 15.47
N GLN A 34 -13.23 -1.88 15.79
CA GLN A 34 -14.48 -1.11 15.99
C GLN A 34 -15.40 -1.13 14.75
N VAL A 35 -14.84 -1.15 13.55
CA VAL A 35 -15.64 -1.07 12.30
C VAL A 35 -15.91 -2.42 11.65
N LEU A 36 -15.23 -3.50 12.08
CA LEU A 36 -15.34 -4.82 11.43
C LEU A 36 -16.75 -5.43 11.41
N PRO A 37 -17.57 -5.33 12.48
CA PRO A 37 -18.93 -5.86 12.43
C PRO A 37 -19.76 -5.27 11.28
N TYR A 38 -19.64 -3.96 11.05
CA TYR A 38 -20.37 -3.28 9.99
C TYR A 38 -19.79 -3.58 8.59
N PHE A 39 -18.46 -3.71 8.47
CA PHE A 39 -17.83 -4.16 7.23
C PHE A 39 -18.27 -5.58 6.83
N LYS A 40 -18.51 -6.46 7.80
CA LYS A 40 -19.06 -7.79 7.56
C LYS A 40 -20.46 -7.71 6.93
N GLU A 41 -21.29 -6.78 7.41
CA GLU A 41 -22.67 -6.57 6.95
C GLU A 41 -22.77 -5.79 5.63
N ALA A 42 -21.76 -5.00 5.28
CA ALA A 42 -21.75 -4.13 4.11
C ALA A 42 -21.80 -4.89 2.78
N GLY A 43 -21.23 -6.10 2.71
CA GLY A 43 -21.29 -6.95 1.52
C GLY A 43 -20.36 -6.54 0.37
N PHE A 44 -19.23 -5.88 0.67
CA PHE A 44 -18.19 -5.61 -0.33
C PHE A 44 -17.70 -6.89 -1.01
N TYR A 45 -17.30 -6.80 -2.28
CA TYR A 45 -16.69 -7.94 -2.97
C TYR A 45 -15.39 -8.37 -2.30
N ALA A 46 -14.57 -7.38 -1.94
CA ALA A 46 -13.32 -7.56 -1.24
C ALA A 46 -13.00 -6.33 -0.38
N MET A 47 -12.18 -6.53 0.65
CA MET A 47 -11.59 -5.48 1.46
C MET A 47 -10.08 -5.60 1.41
N GLU A 48 -9.38 -4.55 1.02
CA GLU A 48 -7.95 -4.47 1.14
C GLU A 48 -7.59 -3.99 2.54
N VAL A 49 -6.95 -4.89 3.31
CA VAL A 49 -6.78 -4.73 4.76
C VAL A 49 -5.34 -4.92 5.21
N TRP A 50 -4.47 -5.39 4.32
CA TRP A 50 -3.11 -5.81 4.68
C TRP A 50 -2.10 -5.58 3.57
N GLY A 51 -0.83 -5.78 3.90
CA GLY A 51 0.28 -5.47 3.01
C GLY A 51 0.52 -3.96 2.85
N GLY A 52 1.12 -3.55 1.73
CA GLY A 52 1.56 -2.15 1.56
C GLY A 52 2.50 -1.71 2.69
N ALA A 53 2.17 -0.61 3.36
CA ALA A 53 2.94 -0.12 4.51
C ALA A 53 2.49 -0.70 5.86
N VAL A 54 1.37 -1.44 5.92
CA VAL A 54 0.75 -1.89 7.19
C VAL A 54 1.73 -2.70 8.05
N PRO A 55 2.41 -3.75 7.55
CA PRO A 55 3.28 -4.56 8.40
C PRO A 55 4.40 -3.77 9.08
N ASP A 56 5.12 -2.92 8.35
CA ASP A 56 6.18 -2.05 8.92
C ASP A 56 5.59 -1.01 9.88
N SER A 57 4.59 -0.26 9.39
CA SER A 57 4.10 0.93 10.06
C SER A 57 3.55 0.65 11.45
N ILE A 58 2.75 -0.41 11.60
CA ILE A 58 2.08 -0.66 12.88
C ILE A 58 3.04 -1.22 13.92
N MET A 59 4.04 -2.02 13.51
CA MET A 59 5.11 -2.43 14.42
C MET A 59 5.93 -1.22 14.86
N ARG A 60 6.31 -0.38 13.90
CA ARG A 60 7.21 0.76 14.15
C ARG A 60 6.59 1.85 15.00
N TYR A 61 5.33 2.19 14.75
CA TYR A 61 4.69 3.39 15.29
C TYR A 61 3.59 3.10 16.31
N LEU A 62 2.96 1.92 16.25
CA LEU A 62 1.86 1.55 17.13
C LEU A 62 2.25 0.44 18.11
N ASN A 63 3.40 -0.19 17.92
CA ASN A 63 3.84 -1.36 18.68
C ASN A 63 2.82 -2.52 18.63
N GLU A 64 2.25 -2.75 17.45
CA GLU A 64 1.20 -3.75 17.22
C GLU A 64 1.66 -4.89 16.29
N ASP A 65 1.05 -6.07 16.44
CA ASP A 65 1.40 -7.27 15.66
C ASP A 65 0.62 -7.31 14.33
N PRO A 66 1.29 -7.29 13.17
CA PRO A 66 0.63 -7.28 11.88
C PRO A 66 -0.05 -8.59 11.52
N TRP A 67 0.41 -9.73 12.04
CA TRP A 67 -0.25 -11.01 11.83
C TRP A 67 -1.52 -11.11 12.67
N TYR A 68 -1.46 -10.66 13.93
CA TYR A 68 -2.66 -10.56 14.76
C TYR A 68 -3.71 -9.66 14.10
N ARG A 69 -3.32 -8.52 13.52
CA ARG A 69 -4.24 -7.62 12.81
C ARG A 69 -4.97 -8.34 11.69
N LEU A 70 -4.25 -9.07 10.84
CA LEU A 70 -4.88 -9.83 9.75
C LEU A 70 -5.84 -10.89 10.28
N GLU A 71 -5.41 -11.64 11.29
CA GLU A 71 -6.18 -12.77 11.85
C GLU A 71 -7.42 -12.30 12.60
N SER A 72 -7.36 -11.18 13.31
CA SER A 72 -8.53 -10.60 13.97
C SER A 72 -9.56 -10.12 12.96
N ILE A 73 -9.12 -9.51 11.84
CA ILE A 73 -10.00 -9.15 10.73
C ILE A 73 -10.65 -10.40 10.14
N LYS A 74 -9.87 -11.43 9.81
CA LYS A 74 -10.40 -12.69 9.29
C LYS A 74 -11.39 -13.34 10.26
N LYS A 75 -11.13 -13.30 11.56
CA LYS A 75 -12.01 -13.86 12.59
C LYS A 75 -13.38 -13.20 12.61
N VAL A 76 -13.47 -11.87 12.44
CA VAL A 76 -14.76 -11.15 12.46
C VAL A 76 -15.47 -11.27 11.11
N ILE A 77 -14.76 -10.96 10.01
CA ILE A 77 -15.32 -10.93 8.65
C ILE A 77 -15.72 -12.35 8.18
N GLY A 78 -14.90 -13.36 8.50
CA GLY A 78 -15.13 -14.73 8.02
C GLY A 78 -15.02 -14.79 6.49
N ASP A 79 -16.02 -15.36 5.83
CA ASP A 79 -16.06 -15.54 4.37
C ASP A 79 -17.09 -14.62 3.68
N SER A 80 -17.69 -13.66 4.40
CA SER A 80 -18.65 -12.72 3.81
C SER A 80 -18.02 -11.83 2.75
N THR A 81 -16.75 -11.47 2.95
CA THR A 81 -15.97 -10.57 2.09
C THR A 81 -14.56 -11.12 1.93
N LYS A 82 -14.00 -11.05 0.71
CA LYS A 82 -12.61 -11.49 0.46
C LYS A 82 -11.61 -10.51 1.06
N LEU A 83 -10.62 -11.00 1.78
CA LEU A 83 -9.54 -10.15 2.28
C LEU A 83 -8.43 -10.03 1.24
N THR A 84 -8.00 -8.81 0.98
CA THR A 84 -6.97 -8.47 -0.01
C THR A 84 -5.73 -7.91 0.67
N ALA A 85 -4.55 -8.31 0.17
CA ALA A 85 -3.28 -7.66 0.50
C ALA A 85 -2.58 -7.12 -0.76
N LEU A 86 -1.83 -6.02 -0.62
CA LEU A 86 -0.98 -5.47 -1.68
C LEU A 86 0.48 -5.92 -1.50
N SER A 87 1.02 -6.73 -2.42
CA SER A 87 2.40 -7.23 -2.44
C SER A 87 3.21 -6.68 -3.63
N ARG A 88 4.51 -6.42 -3.41
CA ARG A 88 5.46 -5.88 -4.40
C ARG A 88 6.23 -6.99 -5.13
N GLY A 89 5.52 -8.02 -5.61
CA GLY A 89 6.16 -9.13 -6.34
C GLY A 89 7.29 -9.78 -5.54
N ARG A 90 8.44 -9.97 -6.19
CA ARG A 90 9.67 -10.52 -5.57
C ARG A 90 10.24 -9.66 -4.44
N ASN A 91 9.90 -8.37 -4.37
CA ASN A 91 10.31 -7.50 -3.26
C ASN A 91 9.38 -7.62 -2.04
N LEU A 92 8.23 -8.30 -2.14
CA LEU A 92 7.23 -8.42 -1.08
C LEU A 92 6.88 -7.05 -0.45
N PHE A 93 7.47 -6.70 0.69
CA PHE A 93 7.31 -5.40 1.36
C PHE A 93 8.65 -4.69 1.60
N GLY A 94 9.75 -5.32 1.22
CA GLY A 94 11.10 -4.79 1.36
C GLY A 94 11.54 -3.94 0.16
N TYR A 95 12.84 -3.65 0.14
CA TYR A 95 13.51 -2.80 -0.86
C TYR A 95 14.47 -3.58 -1.77
N ASN A 96 14.73 -4.86 -1.49
CA ASN A 96 15.56 -5.75 -2.29
C ASN A 96 14.75 -7.00 -2.70
N PRO A 97 15.10 -7.66 -3.81
CA PRO A 97 14.49 -8.93 -4.21
C PRO A 97 14.80 -10.04 -3.18
N TYR A 98 13.80 -10.85 -2.84
CA TYR A 98 13.93 -11.98 -1.92
C TYR A 98 14.14 -13.33 -2.65
N PRO A 99 14.77 -14.34 -2.00
CA PRO A 99 14.84 -15.70 -2.53
C PRO A 99 13.47 -16.40 -2.48
N GLU A 100 13.33 -17.49 -3.24
CA GLU A 100 12.07 -18.22 -3.39
C GLU A 100 11.50 -18.71 -2.04
N GLU A 101 12.35 -19.15 -1.10
CA GLU A 101 11.94 -19.63 0.24
C GLU A 101 11.23 -18.55 1.08
N VAL A 102 11.69 -17.29 1.00
CA VAL A 102 11.05 -16.18 1.73
C VAL A 102 9.72 -15.80 1.07
N ILE A 103 9.65 -15.86 -0.26
CA ILE A 103 8.42 -15.59 -1.02
C ILE A 103 7.39 -16.67 -0.76
N GLU A 104 7.77 -17.94 -0.82
CA GLU A 104 6.89 -19.07 -0.50
C GLU A 104 6.33 -18.93 0.91
N GLY A 105 7.22 -18.84 1.92
CA GLY A 105 6.81 -18.82 3.33
C GLY A 105 5.88 -17.63 3.62
N PHE A 106 6.18 -16.47 3.06
CA PHE A 106 5.31 -15.30 3.21
C PHE A 106 3.92 -15.51 2.60
N ASN A 107 3.84 -15.97 1.36
CA ASN A 107 2.54 -16.14 0.68
C ASN A 107 1.72 -17.25 1.34
N ARG A 108 2.35 -18.37 1.73
CA ARG A 108 1.68 -19.44 2.47
C ARG A 108 1.08 -18.94 3.78
N ILE A 109 1.87 -18.24 4.60
CA ILE A 109 1.37 -17.73 5.87
C ILE A 109 0.30 -16.66 5.66
N ALA A 110 0.48 -15.74 4.71
CA ALA A 110 -0.52 -14.72 4.43
C ALA A 110 -1.88 -15.30 4.01
N VAL A 111 -1.89 -16.29 3.13
CA VAL A 111 -3.12 -16.97 2.70
C VAL A 111 -3.74 -17.76 3.86
N ASN A 112 -2.93 -18.53 4.60
CA ASN A 112 -3.41 -19.30 5.76
C ASN A 112 -3.93 -18.42 6.91
N SER A 113 -3.41 -17.20 7.07
CA SER A 113 -3.90 -16.22 8.05
C SER A 113 -5.17 -15.48 7.58
N GLY A 114 -5.58 -15.64 6.32
CA GLY A 114 -6.90 -15.19 5.84
C GLY A 114 -6.91 -14.39 4.55
N ILE A 115 -5.77 -14.09 3.92
CA ILE A 115 -5.75 -13.39 2.63
C ILE A 115 -6.34 -14.27 1.54
N SER A 116 -7.42 -13.79 0.92
CA SER A 116 -8.09 -14.45 -0.20
C SER A 116 -7.57 -13.96 -1.56
N ILE A 117 -7.20 -12.68 -1.66
CA ILE A 117 -6.69 -12.06 -2.89
C ILE A 117 -5.34 -11.42 -2.60
N MET A 118 -4.30 -11.85 -3.30
CA MET A 118 -3.03 -11.13 -3.31
C MET A 118 -2.97 -10.24 -4.54
N ARG A 119 -2.99 -8.91 -4.34
CA ARG A 119 -2.71 -7.93 -5.39
C ARG A 119 -1.21 -7.79 -5.54
N ILE A 120 -0.68 -8.16 -6.70
CA ILE A 120 0.76 -8.28 -6.94
C ILE A 120 1.18 -7.30 -8.04
N PHE A 121 2.07 -6.37 -7.71
CA PHE A 121 2.66 -5.46 -8.68
C PHE A 121 4.19 -5.54 -8.65
N ASP A 122 4.80 -5.15 -9.76
CA ASP A 122 6.24 -4.91 -9.88
C ASP A 122 6.47 -3.45 -10.25
N ALA A 123 7.45 -2.80 -9.61
CA ALA A 123 7.68 -1.37 -9.76
C ALA A 123 8.21 -0.98 -11.17
N LEU A 124 8.67 -1.95 -11.95
CA LEU A 124 9.15 -1.79 -13.32
C LEU A 124 8.13 -2.29 -14.36
N ASN A 125 6.99 -2.86 -13.91
CA ASN A 125 6.10 -3.67 -14.74
C ASN A 125 6.82 -4.87 -15.41
N ASP A 126 7.86 -5.42 -14.77
CA ASP A 126 8.46 -6.69 -15.17
C ASP A 126 7.62 -7.85 -14.66
N THR A 127 6.87 -8.48 -15.57
CA THR A 127 5.97 -9.59 -15.25
C THR A 127 6.74 -10.80 -14.71
N ASN A 128 8.03 -10.96 -15.01
CA ASN A 128 8.81 -12.08 -14.46
C ASN A 128 9.05 -11.97 -12.96
N ASN A 129 9.07 -10.75 -12.41
CA ASN A 129 9.29 -10.51 -10.98
C ASN A 129 8.09 -10.87 -10.11
N ILE A 130 6.93 -11.14 -10.69
CA ILE A 130 5.75 -11.53 -9.91
C ILE A 130 5.44 -13.03 -9.99
N ARG A 131 6.12 -13.77 -10.88
CA ARG A 131 5.84 -15.18 -11.18
C ARG A 131 5.83 -16.07 -9.93
N SER A 132 6.83 -15.92 -9.07
CA SER A 132 6.94 -16.70 -7.82
C SER A 132 5.77 -16.40 -6.88
N THR A 133 5.43 -15.13 -6.71
CA THR A 133 4.28 -14.72 -5.88
C THR A 133 2.97 -15.27 -6.44
N VAL A 134 2.74 -15.20 -7.75
CA VAL A 134 1.55 -15.79 -8.40
C VAL A 134 1.47 -17.29 -8.13
N LYS A 135 2.58 -18.02 -8.34
CA LYS A 135 2.67 -19.45 -8.08
C LYS A 135 2.27 -19.78 -6.63
N TYR A 136 2.96 -19.19 -5.65
CA TYR A 136 2.78 -19.55 -4.25
C TYR A 136 1.44 -19.09 -3.66
N VAL A 137 0.87 -17.99 -4.15
CA VAL A 137 -0.50 -17.60 -3.79
C VAL A 137 -1.50 -18.67 -4.23
N LYS A 138 -1.40 -19.12 -5.49
CA LYS A 138 -2.32 -20.12 -6.05
C LYS A 138 -2.14 -21.50 -5.43
N GLU A 139 -0.90 -21.94 -5.18
CA GLU A 139 -0.60 -23.22 -4.51
C GLU A 139 -1.23 -23.31 -3.10
N ASN A 140 -1.40 -22.15 -2.44
CA ASN A 140 -2.05 -22.07 -1.13
C ASN A 140 -3.56 -21.74 -1.19
N GLY A 141 -4.16 -21.74 -2.39
CA GLY A 141 -5.61 -21.53 -2.58
C GLY A 141 -6.06 -20.07 -2.63
N GLY A 142 -5.13 -19.11 -2.69
CA GLY A 142 -5.43 -17.69 -2.89
C GLY A 142 -5.63 -17.32 -4.37
N LEU A 143 -6.22 -16.15 -4.60
CA LEU A 143 -6.41 -15.57 -5.93
C LEU A 143 -5.31 -14.54 -6.25
N ALA A 144 -4.77 -14.59 -7.47
CA ALA A 144 -3.74 -13.67 -7.94
C ALA A 144 -4.35 -12.48 -8.71
N ASP A 145 -4.35 -11.30 -8.10
CA ASP A 145 -4.69 -10.03 -8.75
C ASP A 145 -3.42 -9.37 -9.29
N CYS A 146 -3.10 -9.64 -10.56
CA CYS A 146 -1.85 -9.18 -11.16
C CYS A 146 -1.99 -7.76 -11.69
N THR A 147 -0.99 -6.91 -11.41
CA THR A 147 -1.12 -5.47 -11.62
C THR A 147 -0.22 -4.96 -12.73
N VAL A 148 -0.75 -4.07 -13.57
CA VAL A 148 0.05 -3.16 -14.41
C VAL A 148 -0.01 -1.76 -13.78
N CYS A 149 1.12 -1.25 -13.31
CA CYS A 149 1.21 0.11 -12.79
C CYS A 149 1.07 1.12 -13.93
N TYR A 150 0.08 2.01 -13.80
CA TYR A 150 -0.13 3.11 -14.72
C TYR A 150 0.94 4.18 -14.53
N THR A 151 1.41 4.73 -15.65
CA THR A 151 2.29 5.88 -15.65
C THR A 151 2.21 6.61 -16.98
N VAL A 152 2.73 7.84 -16.99
CA VAL A 152 2.70 8.74 -18.14
C VAL A 152 4.07 8.82 -18.80
N ASP A 153 4.07 9.17 -20.09
CA ASP A 153 5.29 9.39 -20.87
C ASP A 153 6.06 10.62 -20.33
N PRO A 154 7.41 10.60 -20.32
CA PRO A 154 8.20 11.76 -19.94
C PRO A 154 7.90 12.99 -20.80
N LYS A 155 7.64 14.13 -20.15
CA LYS A 155 7.48 15.42 -20.83
C LYS A 155 8.84 16.11 -20.98
N PHE A 156 9.18 16.50 -22.21
CA PHE A 156 10.40 17.24 -22.54
C PHE A 156 10.08 18.68 -22.93
N SER A 157 10.79 19.64 -22.34
CA SER A 157 10.65 21.05 -22.69
C SER A 157 11.15 21.34 -24.11
N LYS A 158 10.83 22.52 -24.66
CA LYS A 158 11.39 22.96 -25.95
C LYS A 158 12.92 22.99 -25.94
N LYS A 159 13.52 23.38 -24.80
CA LYS A 159 14.99 23.41 -24.63
C LYS A 159 15.58 22.00 -24.66
N ASP A 160 14.92 21.03 -24.04
CA ASP A 160 15.38 19.63 -24.03
C ASP A 160 15.36 19.03 -25.44
N ARG A 161 14.31 19.33 -26.21
CA ARG A 161 14.20 18.91 -27.61
C ARG A 161 15.33 19.48 -28.47
N VAL A 162 15.66 20.76 -28.31
CA VAL A 162 16.79 21.40 -29.03
C VAL A 162 18.13 20.78 -28.60
N LYS A 163 18.35 20.58 -27.29
CA LYS A 163 19.56 19.91 -26.79
C LYS A 163 19.69 18.48 -27.30
N ALA A 164 18.60 17.72 -27.37
CA ALA A 164 18.61 16.36 -27.89
C ALA A 164 19.05 16.32 -29.37
N VAL A 165 18.55 17.26 -30.19
CA VAL A 165 18.98 17.41 -31.59
C VAL A 165 20.47 17.76 -31.69
N ILE A 166 20.94 18.74 -30.91
CA ILE A 166 22.36 19.15 -30.89
C ILE A 166 23.26 17.98 -30.50
N ASN A 167 22.85 17.21 -29.48
CA ASN A 167 23.61 16.07 -28.96
C ASN A 167 23.36 14.76 -29.74
N ARG A 168 22.64 14.81 -30.87
CA ARG A 168 22.24 13.64 -31.68
C ARG A 168 21.59 12.51 -30.87
N LYS A 169 20.92 12.83 -29.75
CA LYS A 169 20.15 11.88 -28.94
C LYS A 169 18.71 11.85 -29.41
N LYS A 170 18.17 10.67 -29.71
CA LYS A 170 16.76 10.48 -30.07
C LYS A 170 15.93 10.43 -28.78
N LEU A 171 14.99 11.36 -28.62
CA LEU A 171 13.98 11.27 -27.56
C LEU A 171 13.02 10.11 -27.89
N PRO A 172 12.57 9.35 -26.89
CA PRO A 172 11.63 8.25 -27.11
C PRO A 172 10.29 8.78 -27.65
N GLY A 173 9.60 7.93 -28.42
CA GLY A 173 8.18 8.14 -28.77
C GLY A 173 7.27 7.88 -27.57
N LYS A 174 5.97 7.69 -27.82
CA LYS A 174 5.03 7.23 -26.78
C LYS A 174 5.42 5.81 -26.33
N ILE A 175 5.63 5.63 -25.03
CA ILE A 175 6.05 4.37 -24.41
C ILE A 175 4.81 3.67 -23.85
N PHE A 176 4.03 4.38 -23.02
CA PHE A 176 2.91 3.83 -22.27
C PHE A 176 1.59 3.89 -23.06
N THR A 177 1.59 3.25 -24.22
CA THR A 177 0.43 3.14 -25.13
C THR A 177 -0.57 2.07 -24.67
N GLU A 178 -1.76 2.06 -25.26
CA GLU A 178 -2.76 0.99 -25.09
C GLU A 178 -2.15 -0.39 -25.39
N ALA A 179 -1.33 -0.48 -26.44
CA ALA A 179 -0.63 -1.71 -26.80
C ALA A 179 0.35 -2.17 -25.70
N TYR A 180 1.01 -1.23 -25.01
CA TYR A 180 1.87 -1.56 -23.86
C TYR A 180 1.05 -2.19 -22.73
N TYR A 181 -0.05 -1.56 -22.32
CA TYR A 181 -0.90 -2.07 -21.25
C TYR A 181 -1.54 -3.41 -21.62
N LEU A 182 -2.01 -3.56 -22.87
CA LEU A 182 -2.57 -4.80 -23.38
C LEU A 182 -1.54 -5.93 -23.43
N SER A 183 -0.32 -5.67 -23.91
CA SER A 183 0.76 -6.65 -23.94
C SER A 183 1.06 -7.17 -22.53
N LYS A 184 1.17 -6.25 -21.56
CA LYS A 184 1.39 -6.63 -20.15
C LYS A 184 0.23 -7.42 -19.59
N ALA A 185 -1.01 -7.02 -19.84
CA ALA A 185 -2.18 -7.78 -19.42
C ALA A 185 -2.20 -9.21 -20.01
N LYS A 186 -1.84 -9.38 -21.29
CA LYS A 186 -1.73 -10.72 -21.93
C LYS A 186 -0.63 -11.58 -21.29
N GLU A 187 0.53 -11.00 -20.97
CA GLU A 187 1.59 -11.69 -20.22
C GLU A 187 1.10 -12.18 -18.85
N LEU A 188 0.33 -11.33 -18.13
CA LEU A 188 -0.22 -11.64 -16.81
C LEU A 188 -1.32 -12.70 -16.87
N GLU A 189 -2.23 -12.62 -17.84
CA GLU A 189 -3.27 -13.63 -18.04
C GLU A 189 -2.64 -14.99 -18.38
N ALA A 190 -1.65 -15.02 -19.27
CA ALA A 190 -0.92 -16.23 -19.62
C ALA A 190 -0.12 -16.83 -18.43
N MET A 191 0.25 -16.01 -17.45
CA MET A 191 0.90 -16.46 -16.20
C MET A 191 -0.10 -17.11 -15.23
N GLY A 192 -1.40 -16.96 -15.45
CA GLY A 192 -2.45 -17.51 -14.60
C GLY A 192 -3.01 -16.50 -13.59
N ALA A 193 -2.98 -15.20 -13.91
CA ALA A 193 -3.72 -14.20 -13.13
C ALA A 193 -5.22 -14.58 -13.04
N ASP A 194 -5.82 -14.40 -11.86
CA ASP A 194 -7.27 -14.61 -11.66
C ASP A 194 -8.06 -13.32 -11.92
N MET A 195 -7.37 -12.17 -11.86
CA MET A 195 -7.85 -10.85 -12.28
C MET A 195 -6.66 -9.94 -12.57
N ILE A 196 -6.89 -8.85 -13.31
CA ILE A 196 -5.86 -7.87 -13.66
C ILE A 196 -6.25 -6.47 -13.19
N THR A 197 -5.39 -5.82 -12.41
CA THR A 197 -5.57 -4.44 -11.95
C THR A 197 -4.76 -3.46 -12.80
N ILE A 198 -5.39 -2.40 -13.29
CA ILE A 198 -4.67 -1.16 -13.66
C ILE A 198 -4.50 -0.34 -12.39
N LYS A 199 -3.25 -0.19 -11.94
CA LYS A 199 -2.92 0.51 -10.70
C LYS A 199 -2.32 1.87 -10.99
N ASP A 200 -3.12 2.91 -10.84
CA ASP A 200 -2.69 4.29 -10.90
C ASP A 200 -2.41 4.84 -9.49
N MET A 201 -1.22 4.55 -8.98
CA MET A 201 -0.78 4.93 -7.63
C MET A 201 -0.65 6.44 -7.38
N ALA A 202 -0.65 7.26 -8.43
CA ALA A 202 -0.45 8.71 -8.33
C ALA A 202 -1.70 9.51 -8.75
N GLY A 203 -2.78 8.83 -9.18
CA GLY A 203 -3.98 9.48 -9.67
C GLY A 203 -3.83 10.12 -11.05
N LEU A 204 -2.81 9.76 -11.83
CA LEU A 204 -2.45 10.43 -13.08
C LEU A 204 -3.25 9.93 -14.31
N VAL A 205 -4.07 8.89 -14.17
CA VAL A 205 -4.86 8.41 -15.29
C VAL A 205 -6.03 9.36 -15.54
N THR A 206 -6.01 10.01 -16.70
CA THR A 206 -7.11 10.87 -17.13
C THR A 206 -8.31 10.04 -17.59
N PRO A 207 -9.53 10.61 -17.63
CA PRO A 207 -10.72 9.82 -17.97
C PRO A 207 -10.71 9.24 -19.38
N ASP A 208 -10.11 9.93 -20.36
CA ASP A 208 -9.92 9.43 -21.72
C ASP A 208 -8.98 8.22 -21.76
N ARG A 209 -7.89 8.26 -20.97
CA ARG A 209 -6.94 7.15 -20.85
C ARG A 209 -7.57 5.95 -20.16
N ALA A 210 -8.32 6.19 -19.08
CA ALA A 210 -9.06 5.14 -18.39
C ALA A 210 -10.06 4.46 -19.33
N ALA A 211 -10.87 5.24 -20.05
CA ALA A 211 -11.82 4.72 -21.04
C ALA A 211 -11.13 3.87 -22.12
N SER A 212 -10.06 4.41 -22.73
CA SER A 212 -9.33 3.72 -23.81
C SER A 212 -8.69 2.41 -23.36
N ILE A 213 -7.99 2.43 -22.22
CA ILE A 213 -7.31 1.25 -21.67
C ILE A 213 -8.35 0.19 -21.27
N ILE A 214 -9.38 0.56 -20.50
CA ILE A 214 -10.40 -0.39 -20.04
C ILE A 214 -11.15 -1.00 -21.23
N SER A 215 -11.58 -0.20 -22.20
CA SER A 215 -12.25 -0.70 -23.40
C SER A 215 -11.37 -1.70 -24.17
N THR A 216 -10.07 -1.42 -24.28
CA THR A 216 -9.11 -2.31 -24.93
C THR A 216 -8.95 -3.63 -24.16
N LEU A 217 -8.76 -3.56 -22.84
CA LEU A 217 -8.59 -4.75 -22.01
C LEU A 217 -9.85 -5.61 -21.99
N LYS A 218 -11.04 -5.02 -21.87
CA LYS A 218 -12.32 -5.75 -21.84
C LYS A 218 -12.64 -6.48 -23.14
N LYS A 219 -12.05 -6.09 -24.28
CA LYS A 219 -12.19 -6.79 -25.56
C LYS A 219 -11.28 -8.02 -25.68
N GLU A 220 -10.14 -8.01 -25.02
CA GLU A 220 -9.03 -8.93 -25.30
C GLU A 220 -8.67 -9.84 -24.12
N ILE A 221 -8.98 -9.43 -22.89
CA ILE A 221 -8.68 -10.14 -21.64
C ILE A 221 -9.95 -10.77 -21.09
N LYS A 222 -9.86 -12.04 -20.68
CA LYS A 222 -10.99 -12.84 -20.23
C LYS A 222 -11.20 -12.74 -18.73
N VAL A 223 -10.11 -12.60 -17.97
CA VAL A 223 -10.19 -12.44 -16.51
C VAL A 223 -10.74 -11.05 -16.14
N PRO A 224 -11.39 -10.89 -14.98
CA PRO A 224 -11.91 -9.61 -14.54
C PRO A 224 -10.84 -8.51 -14.51
N ILE A 225 -11.23 -7.31 -14.93
CA ILE A 225 -10.41 -6.11 -14.89
C ILE A 225 -10.84 -5.27 -13.68
N ASN A 226 -9.86 -4.96 -12.84
CA ASN A 226 -10.00 -4.04 -11.73
C ASN A 226 -9.32 -2.71 -12.03
N PHE A 227 -9.92 -1.62 -11.56
CA PHE A 227 -9.38 -0.27 -11.70
C PHE A 227 -9.13 0.37 -10.34
N HIS A 228 -7.89 0.74 -10.09
CA HIS A 228 -7.44 1.40 -8.87
C HIS A 228 -6.78 2.73 -9.21
N THR A 229 -7.22 3.81 -8.58
CA THR A 229 -6.66 5.16 -8.74
C THR A 229 -6.74 5.95 -7.43
N HIS A 230 -6.11 7.11 -7.41
CA HIS A 230 -6.17 8.10 -6.33
C HIS A 230 -6.73 9.42 -6.87
N CYS A 231 -7.31 10.26 -6.03
CA CYS A 231 -7.89 11.54 -6.44
C CYS A 231 -6.90 12.72 -6.44
N THR A 232 -5.59 12.49 -6.22
CA THR A 232 -4.64 13.55 -5.84
C THR A 232 -4.56 14.69 -6.84
N PRO A 233 -4.37 14.46 -8.15
CA PRO A 233 -4.39 15.52 -9.15
C PRO A 233 -5.80 15.85 -9.67
N GLY A 234 -6.86 15.33 -9.05
CA GLY A 234 -8.24 15.62 -9.41
C GLY A 234 -8.81 14.83 -10.59
N TYR A 235 -8.20 13.71 -10.99
CA TYR A 235 -8.74 12.83 -12.05
C TYR A 235 -9.49 11.61 -11.52
N GLY A 236 -9.22 11.17 -10.27
CA GLY A 236 -9.63 9.85 -9.78
C GLY A 236 -11.13 9.54 -9.90
N LEU A 237 -12.01 10.47 -9.50
CA LEU A 237 -13.46 10.25 -9.59
C LEU A 237 -13.94 10.14 -11.05
N ALA A 238 -13.51 11.08 -11.89
CA ALA A 238 -13.85 11.11 -13.31
C ALA A 238 -13.30 9.89 -14.07
N ALA A 239 -12.07 9.49 -13.78
CA ALA A 239 -11.45 8.32 -14.39
C ALA A 239 -12.13 7.01 -13.98
N THR A 240 -12.59 6.92 -12.73
CA THR A 240 -13.36 5.78 -12.26
C THR A 240 -14.72 5.72 -12.95
N LEU A 241 -15.44 6.83 -13.07
CA LEU A 241 -16.71 6.87 -13.83
C LEU A 241 -16.51 6.47 -15.30
N ALA A 242 -15.43 6.95 -15.93
CA ALA A 242 -15.09 6.57 -17.30
C ALA A 242 -14.79 5.07 -17.41
N ALA A 243 -14.09 4.47 -16.44
CA ALA A 243 -13.84 3.03 -16.38
C ALA A 243 -15.15 2.23 -16.23
N ILE A 244 -16.07 2.68 -15.36
CA ILE A 244 -17.40 2.09 -15.15
C ILE A 244 -18.19 2.05 -16.47
N VAL A 245 -18.34 3.21 -17.12
CA VAL A 245 -19.05 3.32 -18.40
C VAL A 245 -18.42 2.41 -19.47
N ASN A 246 -17.10 2.22 -19.46
CA ASN A 246 -16.37 1.43 -20.45
C ASN A 246 -16.22 -0.06 -20.14
N GLY A 247 -16.90 -0.60 -19.12
CA GLY A 247 -16.97 -2.05 -18.96
C GLY A 247 -16.14 -2.65 -17.83
N VAL A 248 -15.49 -1.85 -16.97
CA VAL A 248 -14.70 -2.40 -15.85
C VAL A 248 -15.56 -3.28 -14.94
N ASP A 249 -14.96 -4.34 -14.38
CA ASP A 249 -15.65 -5.33 -13.56
C ASP A 249 -15.59 -5.00 -12.06
N ILE A 250 -14.44 -4.47 -11.61
CA ILE A 250 -14.17 -4.14 -10.22
C ILE A 250 -13.59 -2.71 -10.15
N VAL A 251 -14.01 -1.94 -9.15
CA VAL A 251 -13.38 -0.65 -8.82
C VAL A 251 -12.98 -0.62 -7.34
N ASP A 252 -11.85 0.01 -7.07
CA ASP A 252 -11.41 0.31 -5.71
C ASP A 252 -12.02 1.64 -5.22
N THR A 253 -12.61 1.61 -4.03
CA THR A 253 -13.20 2.80 -3.39
C THR A 253 -12.81 2.86 -1.91
N ALA A 254 -12.87 4.03 -1.30
CA ALA A 254 -12.80 4.19 0.16
C ALA A 254 -14.11 4.77 0.70
N ILE A 255 -14.46 4.47 1.96
CA ILE A 255 -15.61 5.08 2.63
C ILE A 255 -15.34 6.56 2.88
N TRP A 256 -16.37 7.40 2.73
CA TRP A 256 -16.37 8.87 2.72
C TRP A 256 -15.26 9.56 3.53
N ASN A 257 -15.18 9.34 4.84
CA ASN A 257 -14.22 10.03 5.71
C ASN A 257 -12.76 9.64 5.45
N PHE A 258 -12.50 8.56 4.73
CA PHE A 258 -11.18 8.03 4.37
C PHE A 258 -10.93 8.09 2.85
N ALA A 259 -11.72 8.87 2.12
CA ALA A 259 -11.69 8.97 0.66
C ALA A 259 -11.28 10.36 0.14
N GLY A 260 -11.05 10.44 -1.17
CA GLY A 260 -10.74 11.67 -1.89
C GLY A 260 -9.31 12.19 -1.64
N GLY A 261 -8.93 13.24 -2.37
CA GLY A 261 -7.57 13.79 -2.31
C GLY A 261 -6.49 12.73 -2.51
N PRO A 262 -5.60 12.48 -1.53
CA PRO A 262 -4.56 11.46 -1.66
C PRO A 262 -5.11 10.02 -1.68
N ALA A 263 -6.37 9.77 -1.31
CA ALA A 263 -6.98 8.44 -1.26
C ALA A 263 -7.78 8.11 -2.55
N ALA A 264 -8.35 6.91 -2.57
CA ALA A 264 -9.26 6.46 -3.62
C ALA A 264 -10.58 7.26 -3.64
N PRO A 265 -11.35 7.24 -4.74
CA PRO A 265 -12.66 7.87 -4.80
C PRO A 265 -13.61 7.36 -3.71
N ALA A 266 -14.49 8.25 -3.24
CA ALA A 266 -15.49 7.91 -2.23
C ALA A 266 -16.52 6.93 -2.79
N PHE A 267 -16.75 5.83 -2.06
CA PHE A 267 -17.73 4.81 -2.41
C PHE A 267 -19.11 5.42 -2.63
N GLU A 268 -19.51 6.36 -1.81
CA GLU A 268 -20.83 6.97 -1.82
C GLU A 268 -21.07 7.78 -3.11
N LEU A 269 -20.04 8.46 -3.64
CA LEU A 269 -20.14 9.13 -4.94
C LEU A 269 -20.29 8.12 -6.08
N ILE A 270 -19.51 7.03 -6.04
CA ILE A 270 -19.61 5.93 -7.01
C ILE A 270 -20.98 5.25 -6.93
N GLN A 271 -21.54 5.09 -5.73
CA GLN A 271 -22.87 4.52 -5.52
C GLN A 271 -23.96 5.37 -6.18
N ILE A 272 -23.90 6.70 -6.07
CA ILE A 272 -24.86 7.60 -6.76
C ILE A 272 -24.75 7.44 -8.27
N PHE A 273 -23.53 7.43 -8.81
CA PHE A 273 -23.32 7.20 -10.25
C PHE A 273 -23.89 5.85 -10.70
N CYS A 274 -23.59 4.78 -9.97
CA CYS A 274 -24.10 3.45 -10.27
C CYS A 274 -25.63 3.39 -10.22
N GLN A 275 -26.26 3.99 -9.20
CA GLN A 275 -27.72 4.04 -9.09
C GLN A 275 -28.37 4.74 -10.29
N LYS A 276 -27.85 5.92 -10.69
CA LYS A 276 -28.36 6.68 -11.85
C LYS A 276 -28.12 5.94 -13.17
N LEU A 277 -27.03 5.18 -13.28
CA LEU A 277 -26.73 4.33 -14.43
C LEU A 277 -27.50 2.99 -14.45
N GLY A 278 -28.28 2.67 -13.41
CA GLY A 278 -28.94 1.37 -13.27
C GLY A 278 -27.96 0.21 -13.08
N ILE A 279 -26.81 0.47 -12.45
CA ILE A 279 -25.76 -0.50 -12.14
C ILE A 279 -25.88 -0.93 -10.68
N GLU A 280 -25.99 -2.23 -10.44
CA GLU A 280 -26.04 -2.80 -9.09
C GLU A 280 -24.63 -2.95 -8.50
N THR A 281 -24.44 -2.44 -7.29
CA THR A 281 -23.22 -2.67 -6.48
C THR A 281 -23.41 -3.81 -5.46
N GLY A 282 -24.65 -4.01 -4.99
CA GLY A 282 -25.00 -5.01 -3.98
C GLY A 282 -24.58 -4.66 -2.55
N ILE A 283 -24.19 -3.41 -2.29
CA ILE A 283 -23.71 -2.96 -0.97
C ILE A 283 -24.89 -2.58 -0.06
N ASN A 284 -24.83 -3.01 1.20
CA ASN A 284 -25.76 -2.56 2.24
C ASN A 284 -25.43 -1.12 2.65
N LEU A 285 -26.24 -0.17 2.19
CA LEU A 285 -26.03 1.26 2.40
C LEU A 285 -26.15 1.68 3.88
N ASN A 286 -26.98 1.01 4.67
CA ASN A 286 -27.07 1.29 6.10
C ASN A 286 -25.76 0.94 6.81
N ALA A 287 -25.20 -0.23 6.51
CA ALA A 287 -23.90 -0.63 7.06
C ALA A 287 -22.78 0.32 6.59
N ALA A 288 -22.77 0.74 5.32
CA ALA A 288 -21.81 1.73 4.81
C ALA A 288 -21.92 3.08 5.56
N ALA A 289 -23.14 3.55 5.82
CA ALA A 289 -23.37 4.77 6.59
C ALA A 289 -22.92 4.64 8.06
N THR A 290 -23.14 3.49 8.70
CA THR A 290 -22.64 3.21 10.05
C THR A 290 -21.10 3.18 10.07
N ILE A 291 -20.46 2.50 9.12
CA ILE A 291 -19.00 2.53 8.98
C ILE A 291 -18.51 3.97 8.87
N ASN A 292 -19.14 4.79 8.04
CA ASN A 292 -18.74 6.17 7.85
C ASN A 292 -18.85 7.00 9.15
N THR A 293 -19.92 6.79 9.93
CA THR A 293 -20.11 7.43 11.24
C THR A 293 -18.95 7.09 12.20
N GLU A 294 -18.59 5.81 12.31
CA GLU A 294 -17.46 5.37 13.13
C GLU A 294 -16.12 5.92 12.62
N LEU A 295 -15.92 5.91 11.30
CA LEU A 295 -14.70 6.45 10.68
C LEU A 295 -14.56 7.96 10.89
N LYS A 296 -15.65 8.72 10.98
CA LYS A 296 -15.61 10.14 11.35
C LYS A 296 -15.03 10.32 12.75
N SER A 297 -15.47 9.49 13.71
CA SER A 297 -14.93 9.49 15.08
C SER A 297 -13.45 9.14 15.07
N ILE A 298 -13.07 8.04 14.42
CA ILE A 298 -11.67 7.59 14.30
C ILE A 298 -10.80 8.66 13.62
N ARG A 299 -11.27 9.31 12.57
CA ARG A 299 -10.55 10.39 11.89
C ARG A 299 -10.31 11.58 12.81
N THR A 300 -11.26 11.87 13.70
CA THR A 300 -11.10 12.92 14.72
C THR A 300 -10.00 12.55 15.72
N GLU A 301 -9.90 11.28 16.12
CA GLU A 301 -8.80 10.78 16.95
C GLU A 301 -7.44 10.83 16.22
N LEU A 302 -7.45 10.61 14.91
CA LEU A 302 -6.26 10.68 14.04
C LEU A 302 -5.89 12.10 13.60
N LYS A 303 -6.51 13.16 14.16
CA LYS A 303 -6.37 14.54 13.70
C LYS A 303 -4.91 15.04 13.63
N SER A 304 -4.03 14.52 14.49
CA SER A 304 -2.60 14.87 14.48
C SER A 304 -1.86 14.42 13.22
N PHE A 305 -2.40 13.45 12.49
CA PHE A 305 -1.87 12.94 11.22
C PHE A 305 -2.66 13.41 10.00
N ASP A 306 -3.80 14.06 10.20
CA ASP A 306 -4.71 14.50 9.13
C ASP A 306 -4.42 15.95 8.72
N THR A 307 -3.87 16.12 7.51
CA THR A 307 -3.58 17.44 6.93
C THR A 307 -4.75 18.02 6.14
N TYR A 308 -5.89 17.31 6.05
CA TYR A 308 -7.03 17.70 5.23
C TYR A 308 -8.25 18.07 6.08
N PRO A 309 -9.16 18.92 5.57
CA PRO A 309 -10.44 19.16 6.23
C PRO A 309 -11.32 17.90 6.19
N LEU A 310 -12.25 17.81 7.15
CA LEU A 310 -13.32 16.82 7.09
C LEU A 310 -14.25 17.16 5.91
N PRO A 311 -14.68 16.17 5.11
CA PRO A 311 -15.70 16.40 4.10
C PRO A 311 -17.03 16.78 4.77
N HIS A 312 -17.90 17.43 4.01
CA HIS A 312 -19.26 17.73 4.43
C HIS A 312 -20.03 16.43 4.74
N GLU A 313 -20.93 16.49 5.71
CA GLU A 313 -21.75 15.34 6.06
C GLU A 313 -22.62 14.91 4.88
N PHE A 314 -22.70 13.61 4.69
CA PHE A 314 -23.52 13.02 3.64
C PHE A 314 -24.04 11.66 4.11
N ASP A 315 -25.35 11.47 3.97
CA ASP A 315 -26.03 10.21 4.25
C ASP A 315 -26.43 9.54 2.94
N ILE A 316 -25.73 8.45 2.60
CA ILE A 316 -25.97 7.68 1.38
C ILE A 316 -27.28 6.88 1.44
N THR A 317 -27.87 6.67 2.63
CA THR A 317 -29.14 5.92 2.77
C THR A 317 -30.34 6.74 2.30
N HIS A 318 -30.25 8.05 2.43
CA HIS A 318 -31.26 9.02 2.01
C HIS A 318 -30.57 10.21 1.32
N PRO A 319 -30.08 10.04 0.09
CA PRO A 319 -29.30 11.06 -0.60
C PRO A 319 -30.20 12.24 -0.98
N ASN A 320 -30.38 13.19 -0.06
CA ASN A 320 -31.11 14.43 -0.29
C ASN A 320 -30.19 15.48 -0.92
N LEU A 321 -29.88 15.30 -2.20
CA LEU A 321 -29.02 16.22 -2.95
C LEU A 321 -29.81 17.46 -3.37
N PRO A 322 -29.26 18.68 -3.20
CA PRO A 322 -29.82 19.85 -3.85
C PRO A 322 -29.90 19.63 -5.37
N LEU A 323 -30.96 20.12 -6.02
CA LEU A 323 -31.19 19.92 -7.46
C LEU A 323 -29.98 20.30 -8.33
N GLN A 324 -29.25 21.35 -7.96
CA GLN A 324 -28.04 21.78 -8.66
C GLN A 324 -26.92 20.73 -8.59
N VAL A 325 -26.76 20.05 -7.45
CA VAL A 325 -25.74 19.01 -7.24
C VAL A 325 -26.16 17.71 -7.91
N ASP A 326 -27.42 17.32 -7.78
CA ASP A 326 -27.95 16.13 -8.47
C ASP A 326 -27.77 16.22 -10.00
N SER A 327 -28.01 17.41 -10.55
CA SER A 327 -27.77 17.71 -11.97
C SER A 327 -26.30 17.52 -12.40
N LEU A 328 -25.33 17.78 -11.51
CA LEU A 328 -23.92 17.53 -11.83
C LEU A 328 -23.64 16.03 -12.02
N PHE A 329 -24.28 15.15 -11.28
CA PHE A 329 -24.11 13.70 -11.46
C PHE A 329 -24.66 13.25 -12.81
N GLU A 330 -25.85 13.71 -13.19
CA GLU A 330 -26.44 13.44 -14.51
C GLU A 330 -25.53 13.99 -15.64
N GLN A 331 -25.03 15.22 -15.47
CA GLN A 331 -24.15 15.85 -16.43
C GLN A 331 -22.84 15.06 -16.60
N ALA A 332 -22.20 14.64 -15.49
CA ALA A 332 -21.00 13.82 -15.53
C ALA A 332 -21.24 12.48 -16.23
N ILE A 333 -22.37 11.82 -15.97
CA ILE A 333 -22.75 10.58 -16.67
C ILE A 333 -22.86 10.83 -18.18
N GLN A 334 -23.57 11.88 -18.61
CA GLN A 334 -23.73 12.20 -20.03
C GLN A 334 -22.39 12.53 -20.69
N GLN A 335 -21.52 13.27 -20.01
CA GLN A 335 -20.17 13.58 -20.49
C GLN A 335 -19.31 12.32 -20.63
N ALA A 336 -19.36 11.40 -19.67
CA ALA A 336 -18.65 10.12 -19.75
C ALA A 336 -19.14 9.25 -20.91
N LEU A 337 -20.46 9.15 -21.11
CA LEU A 337 -21.08 8.41 -22.22
C LEU A 337 -20.79 9.03 -23.59
N SER A 338 -20.70 10.36 -23.65
CA SER A 338 -20.43 11.12 -24.88
C SER A 338 -18.94 11.39 -25.13
N ALA A 339 -18.05 10.80 -24.33
CA ALA A 339 -16.60 10.98 -24.39
C ALA A 339 -16.10 12.44 -24.26
N GLN A 340 -16.82 13.29 -23.52
CA GLN A 340 -16.44 14.67 -23.19
C GLN A 340 -15.59 14.71 -21.90
N TYR A 341 -14.38 14.16 -21.97
CA TYR A 341 -13.58 13.84 -20.77
C TYR A 341 -12.99 15.06 -20.04
N ASP A 342 -12.73 16.16 -20.75
CA ASP A 342 -12.27 17.41 -20.12
C ASP A 342 -13.38 18.06 -19.30
N GLU A 343 -14.60 18.08 -19.83
CA GLU A 343 -15.79 18.55 -19.14
C GLU A 343 -16.16 17.63 -17.97
N LEU A 344 -16.10 16.31 -18.18
CA LEU A 344 -16.30 15.30 -17.13
C LEU A 344 -15.39 15.56 -15.93
N THR A 345 -14.11 15.82 -16.19
CA THR A 345 -13.13 16.10 -15.13
C THR A 345 -13.55 17.32 -14.30
N LYS A 346 -13.96 18.41 -14.95
CA LYS A 346 -14.42 19.62 -14.28
C LYS A 346 -15.70 19.39 -13.47
N THR A 347 -16.66 18.65 -14.03
CA THR A 347 -17.92 18.35 -13.35
C THR A 347 -17.71 17.45 -12.12
N CYS A 348 -16.86 16.43 -12.22
CA CYS A 348 -16.48 15.61 -11.06
C CYS A 348 -15.76 16.42 -9.97
N GLN A 349 -14.86 17.33 -10.35
CA GLN A 349 -14.21 18.23 -9.39
C GLN A 349 -15.21 19.17 -8.70
N ALA A 350 -16.24 19.64 -9.42
CA ALA A 350 -17.31 20.43 -8.82
C ALA A 350 -18.13 19.62 -7.80
N ILE A 351 -18.40 18.33 -8.09
CA ILE A 351 -19.02 17.40 -7.13
C ILE A 351 -18.14 17.23 -5.88
N GLU A 352 -16.86 16.90 -6.06
CA GLU A 352 -15.92 16.72 -4.94
C GLU A 352 -15.80 18.00 -4.09
N SER A 353 -15.73 19.16 -4.74
CA SER A 353 -15.68 20.45 -4.06
C SER A 353 -16.96 20.76 -3.28
N TYR A 354 -18.14 20.41 -3.79
CA TYR A 354 -19.40 20.58 -3.07
C TYR A 354 -19.41 19.81 -1.75
N PHE A 355 -18.82 18.61 -1.74
CA PHE A 355 -18.72 17.76 -0.55
C PHE A 355 -17.47 18.05 0.32
N GLY A 356 -16.69 19.07 -0.01
CA GLY A 356 -15.53 19.46 0.79
C GLY A 356 -14.36 18.46 0.75
N PHE A 357 -14.27 17.63 -0.30
CA PHE A 357 -13.08 16.80 -0.52
C PHE A 357 -11.86 17.69 -0.86
N PRO A 358 -10.63 17.21 -0.62
CA PRO A 358 -9.43 17.97 -0.93
C PRO A 358 -9.39 18.41 -2.39
N ALA A 359 -9.05 19.69 -2.62
CA ALA A 359 -8.86 20.21 -3.96
C ALA A 359 -7.69 19.50 -4.68
N PRO A 360 -7.69 19.46 -6.03
CA PRO A 360 -6.60 18.89 -6.80
C PRO A 360 -5.23 19.49 -6.43
N ASP A 361 -4.24 18.63 -6.23
CA ASP A 361 -2.85 19.03 -6.07
C ASP A 361 -2.24 19.32 -7.45
N GLU A 362 -2.23 20.60 -7.82
CA GLU A 362 -1.66 21.06 -9.09
C GLU A 362 -0.15 20.79 -9.18
N THR A 363 0.56 20.63 -8.06
CA THR A 363 1.98 20.26 -8.08
C THR A 363 2.16 18.82 -8.53
N VAL A 364 1.42 17.89 -7.93
CA VAL A 364 1.41 16.47 -8.35
C VAL A 364 0.97 16.33 -9.80
N LYS A 365 -0.06 17.07 -10.20
CA LYS A 365 -0.59 17.08 -11.57
C LYS A 365 0.40 17.60 -12.60
N HIS A 366 1.09 18.70 -12.32
CA HIS A 366 2.07 19.27 -13.25
C HIS A 366 3.38 18.50 -13.28
N ALA A 367 3.86 18.03 -12.12
CA ALA A 367 5.11 17.30 -12.01
C ALA A 367 4.97 15.82 -12.40
N GLU A 368 3.75 15.26 -12.39
CA GLU A 368 3.46 13.86 -12.69
C GLU A 368 4.25 12.89 -11.81
N ILE A 369 4.41 13.26 -10.53
CA ILE A 369 5.10 12.46 -9.51
C ILE A 369 4.20 12.22 -8.29
N PRO A 370 4.36 11.09 -7.59
CA PRO A 370 3.61 10.85 -6.35
C PRO A 370 3.92 11.91 -5.27
N GLY A 371 2.91 12.31 -4.49
CA GLY A 371 3.07 13.30 -3.43
C GLY A 371 4.15 12.93 -2.39
N GLY A 372 4.23 11.64 -2.01
CA GLY A 372 5.27 11.15 -1.10
C GLY A 372 6.71 11.26 -1.66
N MET A 373 6.87 11.21 -3.00
CA MET A 373 8.16 11.48 -3.64
C MET A 373 8.52 12.96 -3.53
N TYR A 374 7.56 13.85 -3.77
CA TYR A 374 7.74 15.30 -3.66
C TYR A 374 8.17 15.73 -2.25
N THR A 375 7.44 15.29 -1.23
CA THR A 375 7.73 15.66 0.17
C THR A 375 9.09 15.16 0.64
N ASN A 376 9.50 13.95 0.24
CA ASN A 376 10.82 13.41 0.55
C ASN A 376 11.96 14.21 -0.09
N MET A 377 11.84 14.58 -1.37
CA MET A 377 12.83 15.42 -2.04
C MET A 377 12.94 16.80 -1.38
N LEU A 378 11.81 17.42 -1.05
CA LEU A 378 11.79 18.69 -0.34
C LEU A 378 12.45 18.58 1.04
N ALA A 379 12.19 17.51 1.79
CA ALA A 379 12.81 17.28 3.08
C ALA A 379 14.35 17.13 2.96
N GLN A 380 14.83 16.40 1.96
CA GLN A 380 16.26 16.25 1.69
C GLN A 380 16.92 17.61 1.35
N LEU A 381 16.27 18.42 0.50
CA LEU A 381 16.77 19.76 0.17
C LEU A 381 16.75 20.69 1.40
N LYS A 382 15.72 20.62 2.25
CA LYS A 382 15.62 21.39 3.50
C LYS A 382 16.75 21.09 4.47
N GLN A 383 17.06 19.80 4.66
CA GLN A 383 18.18 19.39 5.52
C GLN A 383 19.51 20.00 5.07
N LEU A 384 19.67 20.21 3.77
CA LEU A 384 20.86 20.81 3.16
C LEU A 384 20.77 22.33 2.98
N LYS A 385 19.63 22.96 3.34
CA LYS A 385 19.34 24.38 3.12
C LYS A 385 19.41 24.78 1.63
N LEU A 386 18.90 23.89 0.75
CA LEU A 386 18.91 24.02 -0.71
C LEU A 386 17.50 23.97 -1.31
N GLU A 387 16.48 24.37 -0.56
CA GLU A 387 15.06 24.30 -0.97
C GLU A 387 14.79 25.04 -2.28
N LYS A 388 15.52 26.14 -2.52
CA LYS A 388 15.48 26.93 -3.75
C LYS A 388 15.76 26.14 -5.03
N LEU A 389 16.39 24.96 -4.91
CA LEU A 389 16.71 24.10 -6.05
C LEU A 389 15.54 23.18 -6.46
N LEU A 390 14.47 23.09 -5.67
CA LEU A 390 13.35 22.18 -5.93
C LEU A 390 12.75 22.33 -7.34
N PRO A 391 12.48 23.54 -7.87
CA PRO A 391 11.93 23.68 -9.22
C PRO A 391 12.84 23.05 -10.28
N ARG A 392 14.17 23.18 -10.11
CA ARG A 392 15.17 22.59 -11.00
C ARG A 392 15.22 21.07 -10.85
N VAL A 393 15.02 20.52 -9.65
CA VAL A 393 14.88 19.07 -9.42
C VAL A 393 13.69 18.53 -10.20
N LEU A 394 12.52 19.16 -10.09
CA LEU A 394 11.30 18.72 -10.79
C LEU A 394 11.49 18.72 -12.31
N GLU A 395 12.17 19.74 -12.86
CA GLU A 395 12.48 19.84 -14.28
C GLU A 395 13.31 18.66 -14.80
N ILE A 396 14.25 18.14 -14.01
CA ILE A 396 15.16 17.07 -14.46
C ILE A 396 14.67 15.65 -14.18
N ILE A 397 13.61 15.47 -13.38
CA ILE A 397 13.05 14.15 -13.06
C ILE A 397 12.76 13.34 -14.33
N PRO A 398 12.09 13.89 -15.38
CA PRO A 398 11.87 13.15 -16.62
C PRO A 398 13.15 12.63 -17.26
N THR A 399 14.26 13.38 -17.15
CA THR A 399 15.57 12.99 -17.69
C THR A 399 16.17 11.83 -16.89
N VAL A 400 16.22 11.94 -15.56
CA VAL A 400 16.76 10.89 -14.68
C VAL A 400 15.93 9.61 -14.78
N ARG A 401 14.60 9.76 -14.88
CA ARG A 401 13.68 8.67 -15.10
C ARG A 401 13.95 7.96 -16.43
N LEU A 402 14.14 8.71 -17.52
CA LEU A 402 14.45 8.15 -18.82
C LEU A 402 15.81 7.43 -18.84
N ASP A 403 16.84 8.05 -18.28
CA ASP A 403 18.19 7.48 -18.17
C ASP A 403 18.17 6.13 -17.40
N ALA A 404 17.23 5.97 -16.47
CA ALA A 404 17.00 4.75 -15.71
C ALA A 404 16.03 3.74 -16.37
N GLY A 405 15.74 3.86 -17.67
CA GLY A 405 14.85 2.93 -18.38
C GLY A 405 13.36 3.23 -18.25
N CYS A 406 13.02 4.44 -17.80
CA CYS A 406 11.67 4.97 -17.67
C CYS A 406 10.70 4.13 -16.79
N PRO A 407 11.07 3.73 -15.56
CA PRO A 407 10.17 2.96 -14.70
C PRO A 407 8.91 3.77 -14.31
N PRO A 408 7.76 3.12 -14.04
CA PRO A 408 6.69 3.73 -13.25
C PRO A 408 7.24 4.30 -11.95
N LEU A 409 6.70 5.45 -11.49
CA LEU A 409 7.12 6.07 -10.24
C LEU A 409 6.27 5.55 -9.07
N VAL A 410 6.56 4.34 -8.62
CA VAL A 410 5.92 3.67 -7.48
C VAL A 410 7.00 3.20 -6.51
N THR A 411 6.67 2.75 -5.30
CA THR A 411 7.70 2.23 -4.39
C THR A 411 8.35 0.96 -4.96
N PRO A 412 9.70 0.85 -5.04
CA PRO A 412 10.71 1.82 -4.57
C PRO A 412 11.22 2.81 -5.64
N THR A 413 10.90 2.62 -6.92
CA THR A 413 11.44 3.42 -8.05
C THR A 413 11.21 4.93 -7.93
N SER A 414 10.07 5.38 -7.38
CA SER A 414 9.80 6.81 -7.15
C SER A 414 10.84 7.45 -6.23
N GLN A 415 11.18 6.77 -5.13
CA GLN A 415 12.19 7.24 -4.17
C GLN A 415 13.59 7.22 -4.79
N ILE A 416 13.90 6.17 -5.55
CA ILE A 416 15.22 6.01 -6.22
C ILE A 416 15.45 7.14 -7.23
N VAL A 417 14.49 7.35 -8.13
CA VAL A 417 14.58 8.40 -9.16
C VAL A 417 14.59 9.78 -8.53
N GLY A 418 13.75 10.03 -7.51
CA GLY A 418 13.66 11.33 -6.84
C GLY A 418 14.92 11.70 -6.07
N ALA A 419 15.48 10.78 -5.29
CA ALA A 419 16.72 10.99 -4.58
C ALA A 419 17.90 11.21 -5.54
N GLN A 420 17.94 10.46 -6.66
CA GLN A 420 18.98 10.65 -7.66
C GLN A 420 18.83 11.99 -8.40
N ALA A 421 17.59 12.43 -8.67
CA ALA A 421 17.31 13.74 -9.22
C ALA A 421 17.86 14.86 -8.31
N VAL A 422 17.62 14.78 -6.99
CA VAL A 422 18.20 15.71 -6.01
C VAL A 422 19.73 15.70 -6.08
N ASN A 423 20.36 14.52 -6.10
CA ASN A 423 21.82 14.40 -6.19
C ASN A 423 22.38 15.04 -7.47
N CYS A 424 21.73 14.84 -8.62
CA CYS A 424 22.16 15.46 -9.89
C CYS A 424 22.13 16.99 -9.82
N ILE A 425 21.13 17.58 -9.14
CA ILE A 425 21.05 19.05 -8.98
C ILE A 425 22.01 19.58 -7.93
N ILE A 426 22.32 18.79 -6.90
CA ILE A 426 23.41 19.12 -5.96
C ILE A 426 24.77 19.12 -6.69
N ASP A 427 25.01 18.14 -7.57
CA ASP A 427 26.20 18.08 -8.41
C ASP A 427 26.26 19.33 -9.32
N GLU A 428 25.16 19.66 -10.02
CA GLU A 428 25.04 20.86 -10.87
C GLU A 428 25.39 22.14 -10.09
N ASN A 429 24.81 22.30 -8.90
CA ASN A 429 25.04 23.45 -8.02
C ASN A 429 26.49 23.56 -7.53
N LYS A 430 27.26 22.46 -7.55
CA LYS A 430 28.70 22.43 -7.23
C LYS A 430 29.59 22.54 -8.47
N GLY A 431 29.03 22.70 -9.68
CA GLY A 431 29.78 22.68 -10.93
C GLY A 431 30.29 21.29 -11.33
N LEU A 432 29.73 20.24 -10.75
CA LEU A 432 30.08 18.85 -11.06
C LEU A 432 29.16 18.30 -12.16
N PRO A 433 29.64 17.37 -13.02
CA PRO A 433 28.79 16.69 -13.98
C PRO A 433 27.69 15.88 -13.31
N PHE A 434 26.54 15.72 -13.99
CA PHE A 434 25.47 14.84 -13.51
C PHE A 434 25.98 13.40 -13.28
N TYR A 435 25.43 12.78 -12.24
CA TYR A 435 25.77 11.43 -11.78
C TYR A 435 27.21 11.29 -11.27
N THR A 436 27.79 12.38 -10.75
CA THR A 436 29.03 12.30 -9.96
C THR A 436 28.71 11.64 -8.63
N THR A 437 27.67 12.13 -7.95
CA THR A 437 27.10 11.51 -6.75
C THR A 437 25.98 10.55 -7.14
N LYS A 438 26.12 9.27 -6.78
CA LYS A 438 25.17 8.21 -7.14
C LYS A 438 24.68 7.49 -5.89
N SER A 439 23.37 7.32 -5.73
CA SER A 439 22.84 6.47 -4.67
C SER A 439 23.04 4.99 -5.02
N THR A 440 23.29 4.14 -4.03
CA THR A 440 23.43 2.69 -4.23
C THR A 440 22.18 2.09 -4.88
N GLN A 441 21.00 2.56 -4.50
CA GLN A 441 19.74 2.08 -5.10
C GLN A 441 19.63 2.47 -6.58
N PHE A 442 20.06 3.67 -6.96
CA PHE A 442 20.08 4.07 -8.38
C PHE A 442 21.08 3.26 -9.19
N VAL A 443 22.28 3.01 -8.65
CA VAL A 443 23.26 2.12 -9.28
C VAL A 443 22.68 0.72 -9.49
N ASN A 444 22.01 0.17 -8.49
CA ASN A 444 21.37 -1.15 -8.56
C ASN A 444 20.21 -1.19 -9.58
N LEU A 445 19.40 -0.13 -9.67
CA LEU A 445 18.38 -0.01 -10.71
C LEU A 445 18.99 -0.02 -12.11
N VAL A 446 20.02 0.79 -12.34
CA VAL A 446 20.69 0.88 -13.64
C VAL A 446 21.42 -0.43 -14.00
N LYS A 447 21.94 -1.14 -12.99
CA LYS A 447 22.60 -2.45 -13.15
C LYS A 447 21.64 -3.55 -13.62
N GLY A 448 20.35 -3.46 -13.29
CA GLY A 448 19.35 -4.51 -13.55
C GLY A 448 19.00 -5.34 -12.31
N SER A 449 19.51 -4.98 -11.12
CA SER A 449 19.24 -5.72 -9.88
C SER A 449 17.75 -5.75 -9.51
N TYR A 450 16.95 -4.80 -10.01
CA TYR A 450 15.52 -4.76 -9.73
C TYR A 450 14.66 -5.48 -10.79
N GLY A 451 15.23 -5.92 -11.92
CA GLY A 451 14.50 -6.50 -13.04
C GLY A 451 14.57 -5.63 -14.30
N LYS A 452 13.76 -5.99 -15.30
CA LYS A 452 13.75 -5.32 -16.61
C LYS A 452 12.90 -4.06 -16.58
N THR A 453 13.48 -2.95 -17.03
CA THR A 453 12.80 -1.66 -17.16
C THR A 453 11.92 -1.61 -18.42
N PRO A 454 10.89 -0.73 -18.47
CA PRO A 454 10.04 -0.59 -19.65
C PRO A 454 10.80 -0.28 -20.95
N LEU A 455 11.88 0.49 -20.84
CA LEU A 455 12.84 0.70 -21.92
C LEU A 455 14.20 0.12 -21.55
N PRO A 456 14.95 -0.43 -22.51
CA PRO A 456 16.34 -0.84 -22.27
C PRO A 456 17.17 0.40 -21.91
N ILE A 457 18.01 0.24 -20.89
CA ILE A 457 18.97 1.29 -20.50
C ILE A 457 20.15 1.29 -21.49
N ASP A 458 20.58 2.47 -21.90
CA ASP A 458 21.76 2.66 -22.77
C ASP A 458 23.00 1.96 -22.15
N PRO A 459 23.63 1.00 -22.85
CA PRO A 459 24.81 0.29 -22.36
C PRO A 459 25.97 1.22 -21.95
N GLN A 460 26.15 2.35 -22.63
CA GLN A 460 27.20 3.33 -22.27
C GLN A 460 26.85 4.08 -20.99
N PHE A 461 25.57 4.42 -20.81
CA PHE A 461 25.10 4.98 -19.55
C PHE A 461 25.26 3.97 -18.41
N ARG A 462 24.87 2.71 -18.64
CA ARG A 462 25.05 1.63 -17.65
C ARG A 462 26.51 1.50 -17.24
N LEU A 463 27.44 1.45 -18.21
CA LEU A 463 28.88 1.42 -17.95
C LEU A 463 29.34 2.60 -17.08
N LYS A 464 28.90 3.83 -17.38
CA LYS A 464 29.22 5.03 -16.59
C LYS A 464 28.72 4.93 -15.15
N ILE A 465 27.54 4.36 -14.93
CA ILE A 465 26.93 4.31 -13.61
C ILE A 465 27.48 3.14 -12.77
N THR A 466 27.61 1.97 -13.37
CA THR A 466 27.84 0.69 -12.68
C THR A 466 29.23 0.10 -12.85
N GLY A 467 30.00 0.57 -13.85
CA GLY A 467 31.26 -0.05 -14.26
C GLY A 467 31.12 -1.23 -15.22
N SER A 468 29.90 -1.60 -15.65
CA SER A 468 29.64 -2.62 -16.69
C SER A 468 28.56 -2.16 -17.67
N ALA A 469 28.73 -2.46 -18.95
CA ALA A 469 27.71 -2.23 -19.98
C ALA A 469 26.60 -3.29 -19.97
N GLU A 470 26.88 -4.45 -19.37
CA GLU A 470 25.97 -5.59 -19.32
C GLU A 470 24.94 -5.44 -18.20
N GLU A 471 23.72 -5.88 -18.48
CA GLU A 471 22.66 -5.97 -17.48
C GLU A 471 22.91 -7.20 -16.59
N VAL A 472 22.92 -6.98 -15.28
CA VAL A 472 23.18 -8.02 -14.30
C VAL A 472 21.99 -8.09 -13.33
N PRO A 473 21.14 -9.13 -13.41
CA PRO A 473 20.03 -9.31 -12.48
C PRO A 473 20.54 -9.58 -11.07
N PHE A 474 19.66 -9.39 -10.08
CA PHE A 474 20.01 -9.71 -8.70
C PHE A 474 20.26 -11.21 -8.53
N ASN A 475 21.40 -11.54 -7.92
CA ASN A 475 21.73 -12.92 -7.60
C ASN A 475 21.13 -13.30 -6.24
N THR A 476 20.01 -14.02 -6.25
CA THR A 476 19.36 -14.50 -5.02
C THR A 476 20.24 -15.47 -4.22
N ALA A 477 21.22 -16.14 -4.84
CA ALA A 477 22.17 -16.99 -4.11
C ALA A 477 23.14 -16.19 -3.21
N SER A 478 23.22 -14.86 -3.41
CA SER A 478 23.99 -13.97 -2.51
C SER A 478 23.19 -13.50 -1.30
N TYR A 479 21.90 -13.85 -1.22
CA TYR A 479 21.04 -13.50 -0.10
C TYR A 479 21.57 -14.13 1.20
N LYS A 480 21.53 -13.34 2.29
CA LYS A 480 21.83 -13.82 3.64
C LYS A 480 20.59 -13.67 4.50
N LYS A 481 20.15 -14.78 5.08
CA LYS A 481 19.05 -14.82 6.04
C LYS A 481 19.35 -13.87 7.21
N GLN A 482 18.34 -13.16 7.69
CA GLN A 482 18.52 -12.27 8.83
C GLN A 482 18.79 -13.10 10.10
N PRO A 483 19.68 -12.63 10.99
CA PRO A 483 19.94 -13.33 12.23
C PRO A 483 18.68 -13.34 13.12
N ASN A 484 18.49 -14.42 13.87
CA ASN A 484 17.52 -14.50 14.96
C ASN A 484 18.30 -14.61 16.29
N PRO A 485 18.61 -13.47 16.94
CA PRO A 485 19.45 -13.44 18.15
C PRO A 485 18.85 -14.24 19.31
N SER A 486 19.72 -14.83 20.13
CA SER A 486 19.35 -15.45 21.41
C SER A 486 19.23 -14.43 22.54
N PHE A 487 18.37 -14.72 23.50
CA PHE A 487 18.11 -13.92 24.70
C PHE A 487 18.42 -14.74 25.96
N PRO A 488 19.71 -15.04 26.24
CA PRO A 488 20.11 -15.91 27.34
C PRO A 488 19.68 -15.40 28.71
N GLU A 489 19.52 -14.08 28.88
CA GLU A 489 19.05 -13.46 30.12
C GLU A 489 17.62 -13.87 30.53
N TYR A 490 16.83 -14.41 29.60
CA TYR A 490 15.47 -14.88 29.85
C TYR A 490 15.32 -16.41 29.82
N GLY A 491 16.43 -17.14 29.68
CA GLY A 491 16.47 -18.60 29.71
C GLY A 491 17.28 -19.19 28.56
N GLU A 492 17.71 -20.44 28.74
CA GLU A 492 18.42 -21.18 27.71
C GLU A 492 17.51 -21.45 26.49
N GLY A 493 18.02 -21.21 25.29
CA GLY A 493 17.31 -21.47 24.04
C GLY A 493 16.25 -20.42 23.64
N VAL A 494 16.04 -19.37 24.45
CA VAL A 494 15.11 -18.28 24.09
C VAL A 494 15.68 -17.48 22.92
N LYS A 495 14.91 -17.40 21.82
CA LYS A 495 15.23 -16.59 20.65
C LYS A 495 14.35 -15.35 20.56
N LEU A 496 14.79 -14.38 19.77
CA LEU A 496 14.03 -13.16 19.50
C LEU A 496 12.69 -13.48 18.81
N ALA A 497 12.76 -14.08 17.63
CA ALA A 497 11.59 -14.66 16.96
C ALA A 497 11.37 -16.09 17.45
N MET A 498 10.14 -16.38 17.85
CA MET A 498 9.72 -17.65 18.47
C MET A 498 8.95 -18.55 17.52
N ASN A 499 8.58 -18.05 16.34
CA ASN A 499 7.86 -18.79 15.31
C ASN A 499 8.17 -18.23 13.91
N GLU A 500 7.74 -18.95 12.88
CA GLU A 500 7.99 -18.60 11.49
C GLU A 500 7.43 -17.23 11.08
N LYS A 501 6.27 -16.83 11.61
CA LYS A 501 5.67 -15.51 11.35
C LYS A 501 6.60 -14.37 11.78
N GLU A 502 7.17 -14.49 12.96
CA GLU A 502 8.11 -13.50 13.49
C GLU A 502 9.47 -13.56 12.78
N GLU A 503 9.92 -14.75 12.36
CA GLU A 503 11.12 -14.88 11.51
C GLU A 503 10.93 -14.18 10.17
N LEU A 504 9.79 -14.36 9.50
CA LEU A 504 9.51 -13.66 8.24
C LEU A 504 9.42 -12.14 8.42
N LEU A 505 8.91 -11.66 9.56
CA LEU A 505 8.95 -10.23 9.87
C LEU A 505 10.40 -9.73 10.01
N LEU A 506 11.29 -10.51 10.64
CA LEU A 506 12.72 -10.18 10.72
C LEU A 506 13.36 -10.16 9.33
N GLU A 507 13.02 -11.10 8.44
CA GLU A 507 13.50 -11.09 7.05
C GLU A 507 13.07 -9.81 6.31
N LEU A 508 11.81 -9.40 6.48
CA LEU A 508 11.24 -8.28 5.75
C LEU A 508 11.65 -6.90 6.30
N PHE A 509 11.73 -6.77 7.64
CA PHE A 509 11.91 -5.50 8.34
C PHE A 509 12.88 -5.64 9.54
N PRO A 510 14.13 -6.06 9.33
CA PRO A 510 15.02 -6.52 10.41
C PRO A 510 15.13 -5.53 11.57
N ASN A 511 15.44 -4.27 11.30
CA ASN A 511 15.61 -3.25 12.34
C ASN A 511 14.31 -2.94 13.12
N VAL A 512 13.16 -3.01 12.44
CA VAL A 512 11.86 -2.67 13.05
C VAL A 512 11.38 -3.82 13.88
N THR A 513 11.41 -5.02 13.30
CA THR A 513 10.98 -6.24 13.96
C THR A 513 11.91 -6.59 15.11
N GLU A 514 13.22 -6.35 15.00
CA GLU A 514 14.14 -6.59 16.12
C GLU A 514 13.75 -5.78 17.34
N LYS A 515 13.55 -4.47 17.16
CA LYS A 515 13.11 -3.58 18.23
C LYS A 515 11.75 -4.01 18.78
N TYR A 516 10.77 -4.20 17.91
CA TYR A 516 9.40 -4.59 18.28
C TYR A 516 9.36 -5.90 19.08
N LEU A 517 10.04 -6.95 18.60
CA LEU A 517 10.10 -8.23 19.27
C LEU A 517 10.87 -8.13 20.58
N ARG A 518 11.96 -7.37 20.65
CA ARG A 518 12.70 -7.17 21.91
C ARG A 518 11.81 -6.56 22.98
N ASP A 519 11.09 -5.49 22.65
CA ASP A 519 10.15 -4.83 23.56
C ASP A 519 9.05 -5.81 24.01
N LYS A 520 8.49 -6.59 23.07
CA LYS A 520 7.50 -7.66 23.35
C LYS A 520 8.04 -8.75 24.27
N ARG A 521 9.30 -9.19 24.10
CA ARG A 521 9.93 -10.23 24.94
C ARG A 521 10.20 -9.72 26.35
N VAL A 522 10.79 -8.53 26.48
CA VAL A 522 11.06 -7.89 27.77
C VAL A 522 9.77 -7.80 28.56
N ALA A 523 8.71 -7.22 27.97
CA ALA A 523 7.41 -7.08 28.63
C ALA A 523 6.80 -8.44 29.04
N HIS A 524 6.90 -9.46 28.18
CA HIS A 524 6.41 -10.80 28.48
C HIS A 524 7.13 -11.44 29.68
N PHE A 525 8.46 -11.38 29.71
CA PHE A 525 9.24 -11.98 30.79
C PHE A 525 9.16 -11.19 32.09
N GLU A 526 9.04 -9.87 32.04
CA GLU A 526 8.76 -9.03 33.20
C GLU A 526 7.39 -9.37 33.81
N GLU A 527 6.36 -9.56 32.98
CA GLU A 527 5.03 -9.99 33.42
C GLU A 527 5.08 -11.38 34.08
N LEU A 528 5.79 -12.34 33.48
CA LEU A 528 5.98 -13.66 34.07
C LEU A 528 6.71 -13.58 35.42
N LYS A 529 7.73 -12.74 35.54
CA LYS A 529 8.44 -12.49 36.80
C LYS A 529 7.50 -11.88 37.84
N ARG A 530 6.67 -10.90 37.46
CA ARG A 530 5.68 -10.29 38.35
C ARG A 530 4.66 -11.33 38.85
N LYS A 531 4.10 -12.15 37.95
CA LYS A 531 3.16 -13.22 38.30
C LYS A 531 3.77 -14.24 39.25
N LYS A 532 5.01 -14.68 39.00
CA LYS A 532 5.74 -15.59 39.91
C LYS A 532 5.93 -14.96 41.29
N GLN A 533 6.29 -13.68 41.35
CA GLN A 533 6.44 -12.95 42.62
C GLN A 533 5.10 -12.75 43.36
N GLU A 534 4.00 -12.52 42.64
CA GLU A 534 2.66 -12.45 43.21
C GLU A 534 2.19 -13.81 43.74
N GLU A 535 2.46 -14.89 43.02
CA GLU A 535 2.15 -16.26 43.44
C GLU A 535 2.97 -16.66 44.67
N GLU A 536 4.27 -16.37 44.69
CA GLU A 536 5.14 -16.56 45.85
C GLU A 536 4.64 -15.76 47.07
N ARG A 537 4.27 -14.49 46.88
CA ARG A 537 3.69 -13.65 47.93
C ARG A 537 2.39 -14.23 48.46
N ARG A 538 1.49 -14.66 47.57
CA ARG A 538 0.22 -15.30 47.96
C ARG A 538 0.47 -16.57 48.76
N ARG A 539 1.40 -17.42 48.32
CA ARG A 539 1.78 -18.64 49.04
C ARG A 539 2.35 -18.33 50.43
N ILE A 540 3.24 -17.36 50.54
CA ILE A 540 3.80 -16.92 51.84
C ILE A 540 2.70 -16.39 52.76
N GLU A 541 1.74 -15.62 52.22
CA GLU A 541 0.63 -15.08 53.00
C GLU A 541 -0.33 -16.18 53.48
N GLU A 542 -0.66 -17.15 52.61
CA GLU A 542 -1.44 -18.33 52.98
C GLU A 542 -0.73 -19.18 54.05
N GLU A 543 0.59 -19.39 53.94
CA GLU A 543 1.38 -20.09 54.94
C GLU A 543 1.42 -19.35 56.28
N LYS A 544 1.51 -18.01 56.27
CA LYS A 544 1.42 -17.17 57.47
C LYS A 544 0.04 -17.23 58.11
N GLN A 545 -1.03 -17.18 57.32
CA GLN A 545 -2.40 -17.30 57.84
C GLN A 545 -2.63 -18.67 58.47
N LYS A 546 -2.20 -19.75 57.82
CA LYS A 546 -2.23 -21.11 58.39
C LYS A 546 -1.45 -21.20 59.70
N TYR A 547 -0.26 -20.60 59.76
CA TYR A 547 0.53 -20.55 60.99
C TYR A 547 -0.18 -19.76 62.11
N ASN A 548 -0.80 -18.63 61.76
CA ASN A 548 -1.51 -17.77 62.71
C ASN A 548 -2.82 -18.41 63.21
N SER A 549 -3.43 -19.32 62.46
CA SER A 549 -4.62 -20.06 62.90
C SER A 549 -4.30 -21.32 63.72
N MET A 550 -3.03 -21.73 63.81
CA MET A 550 -2.61 -22.87 64.64
C MET A 550 -2.66 -22.52 66.14
N THR A 551 -2.98 -23.53 66.95
CA THR A 551 -2.85 -23.49 68.42
C THR A 551 -1.38 -23.47 68.86
N GLU A 552 -1.13 -23.11 70.12
CA GLU A 552 0.23 -23.01 70.67
C GLU A 552 1.00 -24.35 70.64
N GLN A 553 0.32 -25.47 70.90
CA GLN A 553 0.89 -26.82 70.79
C GLN A 553 1.29 -27.18 69.35
N GLU A 554 0.45 -26.88 68.37
CA GLU A 554 0.72 -27.15 66.95
C GLU A 554 1.90 -26.33 66.42
N ARG A 555 2.01 -25.06 66.84
CA ARG A 555 3.17 -24.21 66.50
C ARG A 555 4.46 -24.77 67.08
N TRP A 556 4.43 -25.29 68.32
CA TRP A 556 5.60 -25.89 68.95
C TRP A 556 6.00 -27.19 68.23
N GLN A 557 5.07 -28.08 67.89
CA GLN A 557 5.38 -29.28 67.08
C GLN A 557 6.01 -28.94 65.72
N ARG A 558 5.49 -27.91 65.03
CA ARG A 558 6.05 -27.47 63.74
C ARG A 558 7.48 -26.94 63.88
N LEU A 559 7.78 -26.19 64.95
CA LEU A 559 9.13 -25.69 65.23
C LEU A 559 10.11 -26.83 65.56
N GLN A 560 9.69 -27.81 66.38
CA GLN A 560 10.52 -28.99 66.66
C GLN A 560 10.84 -29.78 65.39
N THR A 561 9.85 -29.98 64.52
CA THR A 561 10.02 -30.68 63.24
C THR A 561 11.00 -29.94 62.33
N GLY A 562 10.86 -28.60 62.21
CA GLY A 562 11.76 -27.78 61.40
C GLY A 562 13.20 -27.72 61.94
N LEU A 563 13.37 -27.73 63.27
CA LEU A 563 14.70 -27.80 63.90
C LEU A 563 15.36 -29.16 63.64
N ILE A 564 14.63 -30.27 63.78
CA ILE A 564 15.17 -31.61 63.50
C ILE A 564 15.61 -31.73 62.04
N SER A 565 14.81 -31.24 61.09
CA SER A 565 15.14 -31.29 59.65
C SER A 565 16.25 -30.32 59.19
N TYR A 566 16.71 -29.41 60.07
CA TYR A 566 17.82 -28.51 59.78
C TYR A 566 19.16 -29.08 60.29
N TYR A 567 19.12 -29.88 61.36
CA TYR A 567 20.29 -30.50 61.98
C TYR A 567 20.60 -31.91 61.45
N PHE A 568 19.65 -32.56 60.80
CA PHE A 568 19.78 -33.84 60.09
C PHE A 568 19.32 -33.67 58.65
#